data_AF-A0A0V1PQ82-F1
#
_entry.id   AF-A0A0V1PQ82-F1
#
_cell.length_a   1.000
_cell.length_b   1.000
_cell.length_c   1.000
_cell.angle_alpha   90.00
_cell.angle_beta   90.00
_cell.angle_gamma   90.00
#
_symmetry.space_group_name_H-M   'P 1'
#
loop_
_entity.id
_entity.type
_entity.pdbx_description
1 polymer ?
#
loop_
_entity_poly.entity_id
_entity_poly.type
_entity_poly.pdbx_seq_one_letter_code
_entity_poly.pdbx_strand_id
1 'polypeptide(L)'
;MSNWFKSNLPWKAFAGFVLIQVSACLLFGADGFAMLIVEVPGVFVCMMVSYMPLKTKFREIIEEILIPEFIEKRPFKEISLKRKETLDKMVINVNNKVNYMMGTNYGYTSADGMVRDYKDIMTRFEKKYHNTYKGTPDEEIQGWDKILLIAKNIQDEDLGCFYERLVPLEFIKKYSKNTTNGYELDNIGHSKDVSDTV
;
A
#
# COMPACT_ATOMS: atom_id res chain seq x y z
N MET A 1 2.99 -12.62 10.09
CA MET A 1 3.96 -13.39 9.29
C MET A 1 4.36 -14.75 9.89
N SER A 2 4.31 -15.00 11.22
CA SER A 2 4.85 -16.24 11.81
C SER A 2 4.07 -17.52 11.45
N ASN A 3 2.75 -17.46 11.24
CA ASN A 3 1.96 -18.64 10.87
C ASN A 3 2.26 -19.13 9.44
N TRP A 4 2.55 -18.22 8.50
CA TRP A 4 2.95 -18.60 7.13
C TRP A 4 4.33 -19.24 7.08
N PHE A 5 5.29 -18.68 7.83
CA PHE A 5 6.64 -19.23 7.91
C PHE A 5 6.61 -20.68 8.41
N LYS A 6 5.70 -21.01 9.32
CA LYS A 6 5.50 -22.39 9.81
C LYS A 6 4.81 -23.31 8.80
N SER A 7 3.83 -22.81 8.04
CA SER A 7 3.03 -23.65 7.13
C SER A 7 3.64 -23.85 5.74
N ASN A 8 4.47 -22.92 5.27
CA ASN A 8 5.08 -22.95 3.93
C ASN A 8 6.61 -23.01 3.94
N LEU A 9 7.27 -23.07 5.11
CA LEU A 9 8.62 -23.60 5.11
C LEU A 9 8.55 -25.04 4.60
N PRO A 10 9.45 -25.45 3.70
CA PRO A 10 9.61 -26.85 3.36
C PRO A 10 10.30 -27.55 4.55
N TRP A 11 9.62 -27.62 5.70
CA TRP A 11 10.16 -28.14 6.96
C TRP A 11 10.70 -29.55 6.76
N LYS A 12 10.04 -30.34 5.89
CA LYS A 12 10.49 -31.67 5.51
C LYS A 12 11.84 -31.66 4.78
N ALA A 13 12.05 -30.70 3.86
CA ALA A 13 13.33 -30.52 3.18
C ALA A 13 14.40 -29.98 4.15
N PHE A 14 14.02 -29.06 5.03
CA PHE A 14 14.91 -28.55 6.07
C PHE A 14 15.32 -29.64 7.06
N ALA A 15 14.39 -30.49 7.49
CA ALA A 15 14.65 -31.63 8.37
C ALA A 15 15.51 -32.69 7.69
N GLY A 16 15.24 -33.01 6.42
CA GLY A 16 16.08 -33.89 5.62
C GLY A 16 17.50 -33.36 5.48
N PHE A 17 17.63 -32.04 5.26
CA PHE A 17 18.92 -31.37 5.20
C PHE A 17 19.68 -31.44 6.53
N VAL A 18 19.02 -31.13 7.65
CA VAL A 18 19.61 -31.23 9.00
C VAL A 18 20.05 -32.68 9.30
N LEU A 19 19.25 -33.67 8.91
CA LEU A 19 19.60 -35.09 9.09
C LEU A 19 20.85 -35.48 8.30
N ILE A 20 20.93 -35.09 7.02
CA ILE A 20 22.10 -35.35 6.17
C ILE A 20 23.36 -34.71 6.78
N GLN A 21 23.24 -33.48 7.28
CA GLN A 21 24.37 -32.79 7.91
C GLN A 21 24.82 -33.44 9.22
N VAL A 22 23.89 -33.85 10.08
CA VAL A 22 24.23 -34.59 11.32
C VAL A 22 24.91 -35.91 10.97
N SER A 23 24.42 -36.64 9.96
CA SER A 23 25.05 -37.87 9.49
C SER A 23 26.45 -37.64 8.93
N ALA A 24 26.68 -36.57 8.16
CA ALA A 24 28.00 -36.23 7.63
C ALA A 24 28.99 -35.86 8.74
N CYS A 25 28.58 -35.06 9.74
CA CYS A 25 29.43 -34.74 10.89
C CYS A 25 29.81 -35.97 11.71
N LEU A 26 28.88 -36.92 11.89
CA LEU A 26 29.16 -38.18 12.60
C LEU A 26 30.10 -39.11 11.82
N LEU A 27 30.05 -39.08 10.48
CA LEU A 27 30.88 -39.95 9.62
C LEU A 27 32.29 -39.39 9.36
N PHE A 28 32.45 -38.07 9.27
CA PHE A 28 33.71 -37.44 8.81
C PHE A 28 34.43 -36.58 9.87
N GLY A 29 33.87 -36.41 11.08
CA GLY A 29 34.56 -35.69 12.16
C GLY A 29 34.78 -34.20 11.87
N ALA A 30 35.96 -33.67 12.23
CA ALA A 30 36.29 -32.24 12.09
C ALA A 30 36.25 -31.72 10.64
N ASP A 31 36.49 -32.58 9.66
CA ASP A 31 36.40 -32.23 8.23
C ASP A 31 34.94 -32.03 7.76
N GLY A 32 33.98 -32.64 8.47
CA GLY A 32 32.53 -32.41 8.26
C GLY A 32 32.10 -30.98 8.64
N PHE A 33 32.80 -30.33 9.58
CA PHE A 33 32.52 -28.93 9.95
C PHE A 33 32.89 -27.93 8.86
N ALA A 34 33.93 -28.21 8.06
CA ALA A 34 34.32 -27.35 6.94
C ALA A 34 33.27 -27.38 5.81
N MET A 35 32.66 -28.54 5.54
CA MET A 35 31.54 -28.68 4.59
C MET A 35 30.30 -27.90 5.04
N LEU A 36 30.02 -27.88 6.34
CA LEU A 36 28.92 -27.12 6.96
C LEU A 36 28.98 -25.61 6.66
N ILE A 37 30.18 -25.02 6.71
CA ILE A 37 30.39 -23.58 6.45
C ILE A 37 30.08 -23.24 4.97
N VAL A 38 30.31 -24.16 4.05
CA VAL A 38 30.06 -23.97 2.61
C VAL A 38 28.60 -24.22 2.24
N GLU A 39 27.94 -25.19 2.89
CA GLU A 39 26.57 -25.60 2.56
C GLU A 39 25.47 -24.68 3.14
N VAL A 40 25.68 -24.09 4.32
CA VAL A 40 24.71 -23.19 4.96
C VAL A 40 24.38 -21.96 4.08
N PRO A 41 25.37 -21.28 3.47
CA PRO A 41 25.11 -20.23 2.48
C PRO A 41 24.32 -20.76 1.26
N GLY A 42 24.61 -21.97 0.79
CA GLY A 42 23.93 -22.59 -0.35
C GLY A 42 22.43 -22.81 -0.10
N VAL A 43 22.06 -23.28 1.10
CA VAL A 43 20.65 -23.42 1.49
C VAL A 43 19.96 -22.05 1.59
N PHE A 44 20.65 -21.05 2.13
CA PHE A 44 20.11 -19.70 2.22
C PHE A 44 19.84 -19.10 0.83
N VAL A 45 20.76 -19.31 -0.12
CA VAL A 45 20.58 -18.92 -1.52
C VAL A 45 19.41 -19.67 -2.16
N CYS A 46 19.32 -20.99 -1.99
CA CYS A 46 18.18 -21.78 -2.49
C CYS A 46 16.84 -21.33 -1.92
N MET A 47 16.78 -21.01 -0.63
CA MET A 47 15.59 -20.41 -0.01
C MET A 47 15.25 -19.08 -0.67
N MET A 48 16.21 -18.15 -0.79
CA MET A 48 15.99 -16.84 -1.43
C MET A 48 15.48 -16.96 -2.86
N VAL A 49 16.10 -17.84 -3.67
CA VAL A 49 15.69 -18.11 -5.05
C VAL A 49 14.26 -18.67 -5.11
N SER A 50 13.86 -19.48 -4.13
CA SER A 50 12.50 -20.02 -4.06
C SER A 50 11.46 -18.98 -3.58
N TYR A 51 11.85 -18.03 -2.72
CA TYR A 51 10.95 -17.04 -2.14
C TYR A 51 10.75 -15.77 -2.99
N MET A 52 11.76 -15.34 -3.75
CA MET A 52 11.67 -14.14 -4.60
C MET A 52 10.53 -14.18 -5.63
N PRO A 53 10.32 -15.28 -6.38
CA PRO A 53 9.23 -15.38 -7.35
C PRO A 53 7.86 -15.30 -6.66
N LEU A 54 7.72 -15.94 -5.49
CA LEU A 54 6.47 -15.95 -4.73
C LEU A 54 6.07 -14.54 -4.27
N LYS A 55 7.03 -13.79 -3.73
CA LYS A 55 6.81 -12.40 -3.28
C LYS A 55 6.44 -11.48 -4.44
N THR A 56 7.09 -11.65 -5.59
CA THR A 56 6.83 -10.84 -6.78
C THR A 56 5.43 -11.12 -7.34
N LYS A 57 5.10 -12.40 -7.54
CA LYS A 57 3.78 -12.82 -8.02
C LYS A 57 2.65 -12.41 -7.08
N PHE A 58 2.88 -12.50 -5.78
CA PHE A 58 1.91 -12.03 -4.78
C PHE A 58 1.64 -10.54 -4.92
N ARG A 59 2.68 -9.71 -5.12
CA ARG A 59 2.51 -8.27 -5.27
C ARG A 59 1.64 -7.93 -6.47
N GLU A 60 1.87 -8.58 -7.60
CA GLU A 60 1.08 -8.38 -8.83
C GLU A 60 -0.39 -8.77 -8.61
N ILE A 61 -0.63 -9.98 -8.07
CA ILE A 61 -1.99 -10.48 -7.77
C ILE A 61 -2.71 -9.59 -6.76
N ILE A 62 -1.98 -9.10 -5.75
CA ILE A 62 -2.57 -8.25 -4.73
C ILE A 62 -2.99 -6.91 -5.29
N GLU A 63 -2.22 -6.28 -6.18
CA GLU A 63 -2.64 -5.00 -6.78
C GLU A 63 -3.99 -5.15 -7.48
N GLU A 64 -4.18 -6.25 -8.22
CA GLU A 64 -5.42 -6.53 -8.95
C GLU A 64 -6.62 -6.86 -8.05
N ILE A 65 -6.40 -7.49 -6.90
CA ILE A 65 -7.48 -7.86 -5.95
C ILE A 65 -7.81 -6.71 -4.99
N LEU A 66 -6.77 -6.02 -4.52
CA LEU A 66 -6.88 -5.05 -3.42
C LEU A 66 -7.61 -3.79 -3.86
N ILE A 67 -7.29 -3.26 -5.04
CA ILE A 67 -7.87 -2.01 -5.54
C ILE A 67 -9.39 -2.13 -5.69
N PRO A 68 -9.95 -3.14 -6.38
CA PRO A 68 -11.39 -3.32 -6.46
C PRO A 68 -12.07 -3.49 -5.11
N GLU A 69 -11.46 -4.22 -4.17
CA GLU A 69 -12.06 -4.38 -2.84
C GLU A 69 -12.13 -3.06 -2.06
N PHE A 70 -11.12 -2.20 -2.18
CA PHE A 70 -11.15 -0.89 -1.55
C PHE A 70 -12.17 0.05 -2.21
N ILE A 71 -12.34 -0.03 -3.54
CA ILE A 71 -13.38 0.69 -4.26
C ILE A 71 -14.78 0.25 -3.81
N GLU A 72 -15.01 -1.06 -3.71
CA GLU A 72 -16.34 -1.61 -3.42
C GLU A 72 -16.73 -1.39 -1.96
N LYS A 73 -15.82 -1.67 -1.02
CA LYS A 73 -16.12 -1.64 0.42
C LYS A 73 -15.96 -0.27 1.06
N ARG A 74 -15.28 0.68 0.40
CA ARG A 74 -15.07 2.07 0.86
C ARG A 74 -14.77 2.19 2.35
N PRO A 75 -13.73 1.50 2.87
CA PRO A 75 -13.48 1.45 4.32
C PRO A 75 -13.20 2.83 4.92
N PHE A 76 -12.71 3.80 4.12
CA PHE A 76 -12.40 5.14 4.58
C PHE A 76 -13.64 6.00 4.87
N LYS A 77 -14.79 5.68 4.26
CA LYS A 77 -16.08 6.32 4.55
C LYS A 77 -16.60 6.02 5.96
N GLU A 78 -16.19 4.89 6.52
CA GLU A 78 -16.72 4.37 7.77
C GLU A 78 -16.02 4.98 9.00
N ILE A 79 -16.76 5.08 10.12
CA ILE A 79 -16.23 5.48 11.43
C ILE A 79 -15.38 4.37 12.07
N SER A 80 -14.51 4.72 13.02
CA SER A 80 -13.41 3.86 13.52
C SER A 80 -13.78 2.39 13.82
N LEU A 81 -14.84 2.12 14.58
CA LEU A 81 -15.26 0.75 14.91
C LEU A 81 -15.76 -0.02 13.68
N LYS A 82 -16.67 0.58 12.91
CA LYS A 82 -17.23 -0.02 11.70
C LYS A 82 -16.18 -0.19 10.60
N ARG A 83 -15.24 0.76 10.49
CA ARG A 83 -14.07 0.70 9.62
C ARG A 83 -13.22 -0.53 9.95
N LYS A 84 -12.95 -0.78 11.24
CA LYS A 84 -12.18 -1.96 11.67
C LYS A 84 -12.87 -3.25 11.24
N GLU A 85 -14.17 -3.38 11.49
CA GLU A 85 -14.94 -4.56 11.06
C GLU A 85 -14.94 -4.76 9.55
N THR A 86 -15.10 -3.68 8.78
CA THR A 86 -15.04 -3.72 7.31
C THR A 86 -13.66 -4.20 6.85
N LEU A 87 -12.60 -3.65 7.42
CA LEU A 87 -11.23 -4.05 7.08
C LEU A 87 -10.92 -5.50 7.47
N ASP A 88 -11.40 -5.99 8.61
CA ASP A 88 -11.21 -7.38 9.03
C ASP A 88 -11.92 -8.36 8.06
N LYS A 89 -13.14 -8.02 7.63
CA LYS A 89 -13.85 -8.79 6.58
C LYS A 89 -13.12 -8.77 5.25
N MET A 90 -12.58 -7.61 4.86
CA MET A 90 -11.78 -7.46 3.64
C MET A 90 -10.52 -8.33 3.68
N VAL A 91 -9.80 -8.40 4.80
CA VAL A 91 -8.62 -9.27 4.94
C VAL A 91 -8.96 -10.72 4.63
N ILE A 92 -10.08 -11.24 5.16
CA ILE A 92 -10.52 -12.61 4.91
C ILE A 92 -10.81 -12.80 3.41
N ASN A 93 -11.57 -11.88 2.80
CA ASN A 93 -11.96 -11.98 1.41
C ASN A 93 -10.76 -11.88 0.45
N VAL A 94 -9.87 -10.90 0.68
CA VAL A 94 -8.62 -10.72 -0.08
C VAL A 94 -7.74 -11.96 0.06
N ASN A 95 -7.54 -12.48 1.27
CA ASN A 95 -6.75 -13.70 1.47
C ASN A 95 -7.36 -14.91 0.76
N ASN A 96 -8.68 -15.07 0.77
CA ASN A 96 -9.34 -16.17 0.06
C ASN A 96 -9.09 -16.07 -1.46
N LYS A 97 -9.22 -14.88 -2.05
CA LYS A 97 -8.95 -14.64 -3.47
C LYS A 97 -7.49 -14.88 -3.83
N VAL A 98 -6.56 -14.36 -3.02
CA VAL A 98 -5.12 -14.57 -3.22
C VAL A 98 -4.76 -16.05 -3.09
N ASN A 99 -5.28 -16.75 -2.07
CA ASN A 99 -5.00 -18.17 -1.88
C ASN A 99 -5.50 -19.00 -3.06
N TYR A 100 -6.67 -18.65 -3.60
CA TYR A 100 -7.23 -19.27 -4.80
C TYR A 100 -6.31 -19.06 -6.03
N MET A 101 -5.85 -17.83 -6.27
CA MET A 101 -4.99 -17.53 -7.43
C MET A 101 -3.55 -18.05 -7.30
N MET A 102 -3.03 -18.11 -6.08
CA MET A 102 -1.65 -18.55 -5.82
C MET A 102 -1.52 -20.04 -5.56
N GLY A 103 -2.59 -20.73 -5.15
CA GLY A 103 -2.51 -22.10 -4.66
C GLY A 103 -1.72 -22.25 -3.36
N THR A 104 -1.57 -21.17 -2.59
CA THR A 104 -0.81 -21.15 -1.32
C THR A 104 -1.60 -20.37 -0.27
N ASN A 105 -1.33 -20.60 1.01
CA ASN A 105 -1.93 -19.83 2.12
C ASN A 105 -1.18 -18.50 2.36
N TYR A 106 -0.72 -17.84 1.30
CA TYR A 106 0.03 -16.59 1.39
C TYR A 106 -0.92 -15.40 1.31
N GLY A 107 -0.88 -14.53 2.33
CA GLY A 107 -1.87 -13.46 2.49
C GLY A 107 -1.50 -12.48 3.61
N TYR A 108 -2.38 -11.52 3.84
CA TYR A 108 -2.27 -10.55 4.92
C TYR A 108 -2.52 -11.18 6.28
N THR A 109 -1.74 -10.78 7.27
CA THR A 109 -1.95 -11.18 8.67
C THR A 109 -2.75 -10.17 9.49
N SER A 110 -2.93 -8.96 8.98
CA SER A 110 -3.71 -7.91 9.62
C SER A 110 -4.21 -6.90 8.59
N ALA A 111 -5.27 -6.19 8.95
CA ALA A 111 -5.80 -5.06 8.19
C ALA A 111 -4.73 -3.97 7.96
N ASP A 112 -3.86 -3.72 8.94
CA ASP A 112 -2.83 -2.69 8.83
C ASP A 112 -1.85 -2.96 7.69
N GLY A 113 -1.44 -4.22 7.50
CA GLY A 113 -0.57 -4.61 6.39
C GLY A 113 -1.26 -4.37 5.04
N MET A 114 -2.53 -4.73 4.95
CA MET A 114 -3.36 -4.54 3.75
C MET A 114 -3.56 -3.06 3.42
N VAL A 115 -3.86 -2.23 4.43
CA VAL A 115 -4.02 -0.78 4.26
C VAL A 115 -2.70 -0.12 3.87
N ARG A 116 -1.57 -0.56 4.43
CA ARG A 116 -0.25 -0.05 4.05
C ARG A 116 0.05 -0.35 2.59
N ASP A 117 -0.16 -1.57 2.14
CA ASP A 117 0.11 -1.95 0.75
C ASP A 117 -0.81 -1.18 -0.22
N TYR A 118 -2.08 -0.97 0.14
CA TYR A 118 -3.00 -0.09 -0.60
C TYR A 118 -2.45 1.34 -0.72
N LYS A 119 -2.01 1.94 0.40
CA LYS A 119 -1.42 3.28 0.40
C LYS A 119 -0.15 3.37 -0.44
N ASP A 120 0.69 2.34 -0.39
CA ASP A 120 1.91 2.27 -1.20
C ASP A 120 1.58 2.24 -2.69
N ILE A 121 0.51 1.52 -3.10
CA ILE A 121 0.03 1.50 -4.49
C ILE A 121 -0.47 2.89 -4.89
N MET A 122 -1.33 3.51 -4.07
CA MET A 122 -1.85 4.86 -4.34
C MET A 122 -0.74 5.91 -4.42
N THR A 123 0.27 5.83 -3.55
CA THR A 123 1.42 6.75 -3.56
C THR A 123 2.26 6.58 -4.83
N ARG A 124 2.50 5.33 -5.27
CA ARG A 124 3.18 5.07 -6.55
C ARG A 124 2.37 5.62 -7.73
N PHE A 125 1.06 5.40 -7.72
CA PHE A 125 0.17 5.93 -8.74
C PHE A 125 0.18 7.46 -8.76
N GLU A 126 0.07 8.12 -7.62
CA GLU A 126 0.09 9.58 -7.52
C GLU A 126 1.38 10.18 -8.08
N LYS A 127 2.54 9.58 -7.75
CA LYS A 127 3.82 9.99 -8.32
C LYS A 127 3.86 9.79 -9.84
N LYS A 128 3.37 8.66 -10.34
CA LYS A 128 3.27 8.40 -11.78
C LYS A 128 2.34 9.41 -12.44
N TYR A 129 1.20 9.68 -11.84
CA TYR A 129 0.18 10.60 -12.32
C TYR A 129 0.74 12.01 -12.50
N HIS A 130 1.43 12.54 -11.49
CA HIS A 130 2.04 13.87 -11.54
C HIS A 130 3.15 14.00 -12.58
N ASN A 131 3.87 12.90 -12.87
CA ASN A 131 4.98 12.92 -13.81
C ASN A 131 4.53 12.67 -15.26
N THR A 132 3.51 11.83 -15.46
CA THR A 132 3.13 11.32 -16.79
C THR A 132 1.87 11.95 -17.33
N TYR A 133 0.87 12.25 -16.49
CA TYR A 133 -0.45 12.75 -16.89
C TYR A 133 -0.67 14.22 -16.54
N LYS A 134 0.42 14.98 -16.30
CA LYS A 134 0.31 16.39 -15.96
C LYS A 134 -0.32 17.18 -17.10
N GLY A 135 -1.53 17.68 -16.87
CA GLY A 135 -2.30 18.44 -17.87
C GLY A 135 -3.04 17.57 -18.88
N THR A 136 -3.00 16.24 -18.72
CA THR A 136 -3.82 15.31 -19.50
C THR A 136 -5.23 15.27 -18.92
N PRO A 137 -6.29 15.39 -19.75
CA PRO A 137 -7.66 15.18 -19.30
C PRO A 137 -7.88 13.77 -18.75
N ASP A 138 -8.68 13.63 -17.69
CA ASP A 138 -8.97 12.36 -17.05
C ASP A 138 -9.59 11.33 -18.04
N GLU A 139 -10.27 11.79 -19.08
CA GLU A 139 -10.90 10.97 -20.13
C GLU A 139 -9.88 10.26 -21.04
N GLU A 140 -8.68 10.83 -21.18
CA GLU A 140 -7.62 10.26 -22.00
C GLU A 140 -6.82 9.17 -21.27
N ILE A 141 -6.99 9.06 -19.95
CA ILE A 141 -6.36 8.02 -19.14
C ILE A 141 -7.14 6.71 -19.30
N GLN A 142 -6.46 5.65 -19.72
CA GLN A 142 -7.06 4.36 -20.05
C GLN A 142 -6.44 3.20 -19.26
N GLY A 143 -7.11 2.05 -19.31
CA GLY A 143 -6.61 0.80 -18.73
C GLY A 143 -6.53 0.84 -17.20
N TRP A 144 -5.50 0.20 -16.65
CA TRP A 144 -5.31 0.07 -15.20
C TRP A 144 -5.11 1.43 -14.50
N ASP A 145 -4.47 2.38 -15.16
CA ASP A 145 -4.27 3.73 -14.62
C ASP A 145 -5.61 4.47 -14.41
N LYS A 146 -6.63 4.19 -15.25
CA LYS A 146 -7.98 4.74 -15.05
C LYS A 146 -8.65 4.16 -13.80
N ILE A 147 -8.45 2.87 -13.54
CA ILE A 147 -8.99 2.20 -12.35
C ILE A 147 -8.34 2.77 -11.09
N LEU A 148 -7.02 2.99 -11.11
CA LEU A 148 -6.28 3.60 -10.01
C LEU A 148 -6.72 5.07 -9.79
N LEU A 149 -6.98 5.81 -10.86
CA LEU A 149 -7.54 7.16 -10.76
C LEU A 149 -8.91 7.16 -10.08
N ILE A 150 -9.81 6.26 -10.48
CA ILE A 150 -11.12 6.10 -9.83
C ILE A 150 -10.96 5.74 -8.35
N ALA A 151 -10.05 4.82 -8.02
CA ALA A 151 -9.77 4.43 -6.65
C ALA A 151 -9.30 5.64 -5.80
N LYS A 152 -8.41 6.46 -6.36
CA LYS A 152 -7.89 7.66 -5.71
C LYS A 152 -9.00 8.69 -5.48
N ASN A 153 -9.83 8.95 -6.49
CA ASN A 153 -10.94 9.89 -6.38
C ASN A 153 -11.95 9.47 -5.32
N ILE A 154 -12.29 8.18 -5.25
CA ILE A 154 -13.17 7.62 -4.20
C ILE A 154 -12.54 7.76 -2.81
N GLN A 155 -11.24 7.48 -2.69
CA GLN A 155 -10.51 7.65 -1.44
C GLN A 155 -10.53 9.11 -0.97
N ASP A 156 -10.30 10.05 -1.88
CA ASP A 156 -10.29 11.49 -1.57
C ASP A 156 -11.68 11.98 -1.18
N GLU A 157 -12.73 11.51 -1.86
CA GLU A 157 -14.13 11.77 -1.49
C GLU A 157 -14.43 11.24 -0.08
N ASP A 158 -14.05 9.99 0.21
CA ASP A 158 -14.26 9.36 1.52
C ASP A 158 -13.58 10.13 2.65
N LEU A 159 -12.33 10.57 2.42
CA LEU A 159 -11.57 11.35 3.39
C LEU A 159 -12.13 12.77 3.53
N GLY A 160 -12.52 13.42 2.43
CA GLY A 160 -13.14 14.74 2.44
C GLY A 160 -14.43 14.78 3.24
N CYS A 161 -15.36 13.84 2.97
CA CYS A 161 -16.58 13.67 3.75
C CYS A 161 -16.31 13.37 5.23
N PHE A 162 -15.22 12.67 5.55
CA PHE A 162 -14.84 12.39 6.93
C PHE A 162 -14.38 13.66 7.67
N TYR A 163 -13.61 14.54 7.01
CA TYR A 163 -13.21 15.83 7.57
C TYR A 163 -14.40 16.78 7.76
N GLU A 164 -15.34 16.82 6.82
CA GLU A 164 -16.57 17.62 6.95
C GLU A 164 -17.45 17.16 8.13
N ARG A 165 -17.47 15.85 8.44
CA ARG A 165 -18.20 15.31 9.60
C ARG A 165 -17.48 15.53 10.93
N LEU A 166 -16.14 15.54 10.93
CA LEU A 166 -15.34 15.65 12.14
C LEU A 166 -15.10 17.10 12.59
N VAL A 167 -15.09 18.05 11.66
CA VAL A 167 -14.89 19.46 11.99
C VAL A 167 -16.26 20.12 12.15
N PRO A 168 -16.68 20.49 13.37
CA PRO A 168 -17.94 21.20 13.55
C PRO A 168 -17.92 22.51 12.76
N LEU A 169 -19.06 22.89 12.17
CA LEU A 169 -19.26 24.16 11.46
C LEU A 169 -18.78 25.38 12.28
N GLU A 170 -18.82 25.29 13.61
CA GLU A 170 -18.31 26.30 14.54
C GLU A 170 -16.78 26.46 14.50
N PHE A 171 -16.02 25.38 14.33
CA PHE A 171 -14.57 25.44 14.14
C PHE A 171 -14.20 26.04 12.78
N ILE A 172 -14.92 25.65 11.72
CA ILE A 172 -14.74 26.23 10.38
C ILE A 172 -15.01 27.74 10.45
N LYS A 173 -16.11 28.17 11.06
CA LYS A 173 -16.43 29.61 11.22
C LYS A 173 -15.43 30.36 12.10
N LYS A 174 -14.90 29.75 13.17
CA LYS A 174 -13.95 30.38 14.10
C LYS A 174 -12.60 30.66 13.43
N TYR A 175 -12.14 29.78 12.55
CA TYR A 175 -10.83 29.91 11.90
C TYR A 175 -10.89 30.42 10.45
N SER A 176 -12.07 30.40 9.80
CA SER A 176 -12.30 31.01 8.48
C SER A 176 -12.47 32.54 8.54
N LYS A 177 -12.74 33.14 9.70
CA LYS A 177 -13.06 34.57 9.84
C LYS A 177 -11.86 35.51 10.09
N ASN A 178 -10.62 35.03 10.02
CA ASN A 178 -9.43 35.85 10.30
C ASN A 178 -8.58 36.23 9.08
N THR A 179 -9.14 36.29 7.87
CA THR A 179 -8.46 36.83 6.67
C THR A 179 -9.07 38.11 6.10
N THR A 180 -9.90 38.80 6.88
CA THR A 180 -10.23 40.22 6.62
C THR A 180 -9.82 41.03 7.83
N ASN A 181 -8.56 41.48 7.83
CA ASN A 181 -8.07 42.81 8.22
C ASN A 181 -6.59 42.71 8.62
N GLY A 182 -5.71 43.34 7.83
CA GLY A 182 -4.32 43.48 8.27
C GLY A 182 -3.24 43.79 7.25
N TYR A 183 -3.53 44.23 6.03
CA TYR A 183 -2.57 45.04 5.27
C TYR A 183 -3.33 46.17 4.57
N GLU A 184 -3.34 47.33 5.22
CA GLU A 184 -3.41 48.61 4.54
C GLU A 184 -2.28 48.63 3.49
N LEU A 185 -2.65 48.62 2.21
CA LEU A 185 -1.82 49.20 1.15
C LEU A 185 -2.40 50.58 0.88
N ASP A 186 -2.25 51.46 1.87
CA ASP A 186 -2.32 52.89 1.64
C ASP A 186 -0.95 53.35 1.12
N ASN A 187 -1.00 54.11 0.04
CA ASN A 187 0.07 54.92 -0.56
C ASN A 187 1.15 54.22 -1.40
N ILE A 188 0.84 54.05 -2.69
CA ILE A 188 1.63 54.76 -3.71
C ILE A 188 0.67 55.73 -4.40
N GLY A 189 0.76 57.00 -3.99
CA GLY A 189 -0.07 58.08 -4.49
C GLY A 189 0.28 58.53 -5.91
N HIS A 190 -0.74 59.14 -6.51
CA HIS A 190 -0.70 60.26 -7.44
C HIS A 190 0.18 60.18 -8.69
N SER A 191 -0.44 60.29 -9.87
CA SER A 191 -0.74 61.63 -10.41
C SER A 191 -1.39 61.59 -11.80
N LYS A 192 -2.64 62.10 -11.83
CA LYS A 192 -3.26 62.96 -12.84
C LYS A 192 -3.60 62.43 -14.24
N ASP A 193 -4.91 62.53 -14.49
CA ASP A 193 -5.58 63.23 -15.59
C ASP A 193 -5.24 62.77 -17.03
N VAL A 194 -6.25 62.32 -17.77
CA VAL A 194 -7.17 63.23 -18.49
C VAL A 194 -8.37 62.42 -19.01
N SER A 195 -9.53 63.03 -18.85
CA SER A 195 -10.86 62.67 -19.31
C SER A 195 -11.02 62.68 -20.84
N ASP A 196 -12.00 61.90 -21.30
CA ASP A 196 -12.82 62.03 -22.52
C ASP A 196 -12.68 63.32 -23.33
N THR A 197 -12.50 63.23 -24.65
CA THR A 197 -13.49 63.66 -25.68
C THR A 197 -12.96 63.51 -27.12
N VAL A 198 -13.93 63.18 -28.00
CA VAL A 198 -13.95 63.02 -29.48
C VAL A 198 -13.69 61.61 -30.02
#